data_AF-A0A4U3ME02-F1
#
_entry.id   AF-A0A4U3ME02-F1
#
_cell.length_a   1.000
_cell.length_b   1.000
_cell.length_c   1.000
_cell.angle_alpha   90.00
_cell.angle_beta   90.00
_cell.angle_gamma   90.00
#
_symmetry.space_group_name_H-M   'P 1'
#
loop_
_entity.id
_entity.type
_entity.pdbx_description
1 polymer ?
#
loop_
_entity_poly.entity_id
_entity_poly.type
_entity_poly.pdbx_seq_one_letter_code
_entity_poly.pdbx_strand_id
1 'polypeptide(L)'
;MQQWRSDVAVHRIQVSVTNAADTPLHITDLRLDSGSFEPSAPVRVDTTLPKTPRTDFPITYGRARCDATAIPPVKPTDIVATMAVGDAPPKEVRFPIPVTDGLLTRLVKYECGEYILKQSATIAFGTFRRQGDDLKGVLTVTSTRPVTVDDVDGTTHYVLEPEKRRPVAEVPVGTTEIPVTIRPTRCDPHAFAEAKQAYLFQVWGHTEGGETYRMIVTPPKDVQERLLGYAIDVCDFPAT
;
A
#
# COMPACT_ATOMS: atom_id res chain seq x y z
N MET A 1 7.67 17.53 -5.32
CA MET A 1 7.16 16.41 -6.16
C MET A 1 7.84 15.15 -5.67
N GLN A 2 7.15 14.29 -4.93
CA GLN A 2 7.73 13.02 -4.43
C GLN A 2 6.70 11.90 -4.50
N GLN A 3 7.15 10.73 -4.94
CA GLN A 3 6.38 9.57 -5.33
C GLN A 3 6.04 8.71 -4.09
N TRP A 4 4.77 8.75 -3.67
CA TRP A 4 4.20 8.07 -2.49
C TRP A 4 4.00 6.54 -2.64
N ARG A 5 4.70 5.88 -3.58
CA ARG A 5 4.42 4.49 -3.97
C ARG A 5 5.11 3.42 -3.11
N SER A 6 6.13 3.79 -2.33
CA SER A 6 6.87 2.86 -1.46
C SER A 6 6.26 2.69 -0.07
N ASP A 7 5.72 3.74 0.54
CA ASP A 7 5.61 3.79 2.00
C ASP A 7 4.35 3.09 2.57
N VAL A 8 3.28 2.98 1.78
CA VAL A 8 2.06 2.25 2.18
C VAL A 8 2.34 0.76 2.34
N ALA A 9 3.26 0.19 1.56
CA ALA A 9 3.61 -1.23 1.65
C ALA A 9 4.55 -1.57 2.82
N VAL A 10 5.16 -0.57 3.48
CA VAL A 10 6.10 -0.77 4.60
C VAL A 10 5.60 -0.19 5.94
N HIS A 11 4.35 0.27 6.01
CA HIS A 11 3.76 0.95 7.18
C HIS A 11 4.71 2.00 7.79
N ARG A 12 5.18 2.92 6.94
CA ARG A 12 6.08 4.01 7.35
C ARG A 12 5.44 5.37 7.14
N ILE A 13 5.71 6.28 8.07
CA ILE A 13 5.38 7.71 7.98
C ILE A 13 6.59 8.55 8.38
N GLN A 14 6.59 9.81 8.00
CA GLN A 14 7.63 10.77 8.38
C GLN A 14 7.11 11.69 9.48
N VAL A 15 7.89 11.85 10.55
CA VAL A 15 7.64 12.83 11.61
C VAL A 15 8.58 14.00 11.41
N SER A 16 8.02 15.17 11.10
CA SER A 16 8.80 16.40 11.01
C SER A 16 8.97 17.04 12.38
N VAL A 17 10.21 17.21 12.79
CA VAL A 17 10.58 17.84 14.07
C VAL A 17 11.26 19.18 13.80
N THR A 18 10.83 20.21 14.52
CA THR A 18 11.44 21.53 14.53
C THR A 18 11.97 21.81 15.94
N ASN A 19 13.23 22.24 16.06
CA ASN A 19 13.75 22.82 17.29
C ASN A 19 13.91 24.33 17.09
N ALA A 20 12.96 25.11 17.62
CA ALA A 20 12.98 26.56 17.51
C ALA A 20 13.88 27.23 18.56
N ALA A 21 14.29 26.50 19.60
CA ALA A 21 15.11 27.00 20.69
C ALA A 21 16.61 26.90 20.37
N ASP A 22 17.42 27.74 21.01
CA ASP A 22 18.89 27.64 20.93
C ASP A 22 19.43 26.47 21.79
N THR A 23 18.61 25.93 22.69
CA THR A 23 18.96 24.74 23.50
C THR A 23 18.84 23.46 22.66
N PRO A 24 19.87 22.60 22.61
CA PRO A 24 19.79 21.33 21.90
C PRO A 24 18.73 20.38 22.48
N LEU A 25 18.08 19.64 21.58
CA LEU A 25 17.10 18.61 21.89
C LEU A 25 17.70 17.25 21.55
N HIS A 26 17.87 16.37 22.52
CA HIS A 26 18.24 14.98 22.28
C HIS A 26 16.99 14.10 22.21
N ILE A 27 16.80 13.38 21.10
CA ILE A 27 15.68 12.48 20.88
C ILE A 27 16.23 11.05 20.84
N THR A 28 15.74 10.22 21.75
CA THR A 28 16.13 8.82 21.89
C THR A 28 15.37 7.96 20.90
N ASP A 29 14.03 8.06 20.93
CA ASP A 29 13.12 7.26 20.13
C ASP A 29 11.81 8.00 19.86
N LEU A 30 11.11 7.55 18.82
CA LEU A 30 9.81 8.05 18.38
C LEU A 30 8.86 6.88 18.12
N ARG A 31 7.57 7.06 18.45
CA ARG A 31 6.50 6.13 18.08
C ARG A 31 5.19 6.85 17.80
N LEU A 32 4.35 6.22 16.99
CA LEU A 32 2.95 6.60 16.85
C LEU A 32 2.13 5.88 17.93
N ASP A 33 1.40 6.64 18.75
CA ASP A 33 0.39 6.12 19.66
C ASP A 33 -0.99 6.50 19.13
N SER A 34 -1.75 5.53 18.65
CA SER A 34 -3.03 5.79 17.99
C SER A 34 -4.07 4.76 18.38
N GLY A 35 -5.29 5.22 18.63
CA GLY A 35 -6.45 4.34 18.73
C GLY A 35 -6.90 3.74 17.39
N SER A 36 -6.39 4.26 16.26
CA SER A 36 -6.76 3.83 14.90
C SER A 36 -5.89 2.70 14.38
N PHE A 37 -4.69 2.52 14.95
CA PHE A 37 -3.71 1.54 14.51
C PHE A 37 -3.34 0.60 15.66
N GLU A 38 -2.83 -0.58 15.33
CA GLU A 38 -2.18 -1.47 16.29
C GLU A 38 -0.90 -0.80 16.83
N PRO A 39 -0.45 -1.16 18.05
CA PRO A 39 0.81 -0.64 18.58
C PRO A 39 1.97 -1.07 17.69
N SER A 40 2.94 -0.19 17.53
CA SER A 40 4.21 -0.49 16.87
C SER A 40 5.38 -0.24 17.83
N ALA A 41 6.50 -0.91 17.59
CA ALA A 41 7.70 -0.70 18.39
C ALA A 41 8.23 0.73 18.20
N PRO A 42 8.79 1.37 19.25
CA PRO A 42 9.49 2.63 19.08
C PRO A 42 10.66 2.51 18.10
N VAL A 43 10.82 3.51 17.25
CA VAL A 43 11.96 3.63 16.34
C VAL A 43 13.03 4.44 17.04
N ARG A 44 14.18 3.81 17.29
CA ARG A 44 15.34 4.50 17.86
C ARG A 44 15.95 5.43 16.81
N VAL A 45 16.06 6.71 17.15
CA VAL A 45 16.67 7.75 16.30
C VAL A 45 17.97 8.28 16.89
N ASP A 46 18.09 8.26 18.22
CA ASP A 46 19.31 8.57 19.00
C ASP A 46 20.12 9.74 18.45
N THR A 47 19.46 10.91 18.39
CA THR A 47 19.95 12.08 17.66
C THR A 47 19.81 13.33 18.50
N THR A 48 20.86 14.17 18.49
CA THR A 48 20.81 15.52 19.06
C THR A 48 20.56 16.55 17.97
N LEU A 49 19.44 17.25 18.09
CA LEU A 49 19.04 18.34 17.21
C LEU A 49 19.45 19.68 17.81
N PRO A 50 20.36 20.43 17.18
CA PRO A 50 20.52 21.85 17.48
C PRO A 50 19.26 22.62 17.05
N LYS A 51 19.27 23.94 17.15
CA LYS A 51 18.24 24.78 16.51
C LYS A 51 18.12 24.41 15.03
N THR A 52 16.96 23.90 14.65
CA THR A 52 16.73 23.39 13.30
C THR A 52 15.32 23.76 12.84
N PRO A 53 15.17 24.28 11.62
CA PRO A 53 13.85 24.56 11.07
C PRO A 53 13.05 23.28 10.86
N ARG A 54 13.72 22.16 10.51
CA ARG A 54 13.09 20.88 10.25
C ARG A 54 14.10 19.74 10.19
N THR A 55 13.73 18.60 10.77
CA THR A 55 14.38 17.30 10.55
C THR A 55 13.29 16.24 10.50
N ASP A 56 13.33 15.38 9.48
CA ASP A 56 12.30 14.36 9.26
C ASP A 56 12.82 12.99 9.72
N PHE A 57 12.04 12.32 10.57
CA PHE A 57 12.35 10.98 11.03
C PHE A 57 11.34 9.97 10.49
N PRO A 58 11.79 8.91 9.79
CA PRO A 58 10.90 7.82 9.44
C PRO A 58 10.54 7.03 10.71
N ILE A 59 9.26 6.85 10.95
CA ILE A 59 8.76 5.91 11.96
C ILE A 59 7.86 4.87 11.31
N THR A 60 7.68 3.75 12.00
CA THR A 60 6.68 2.74 11.65
C THR A 60 5.36 2.99 12.36
N TYR A 61 4.27 2.47 11.80
CA TYR A 61 2.98 2.38 12.45
C TYR A 61 2.40 0.96 12.32
N GLY A 62 1.45 0.59 13.19
CA GLY A 62 0.81 -0.73 13.13
C GLY A 62 -0.31 -0.80 12.11
N ARG A 63 -0.91 -1.98 11.93
CA ARG A 63 -2.06 -2.14 11.01
C ARG A 63 -3.26 -1.33 11.48
N ALA A 64 -4.05 -0.81 10.55
CA ALA A 64 -5.30 -0.16 10.86
C ALA A 64 -6.28 -1.12 11.55
N ARG A 65 -6.98 -0.61 12.55
CA ARG A 65 -8.03 -1.36 13.27
C ARG A 65 -9.34 -1.21 12.51
N CYS A 66 -9.60 -2.18 11.63
CA CYS A 66 -10.71 -2.11 10.69
C CYS A 66 -11.96 -2.82 11.19
N ASP A 67 -13.11 -2.35 10.70
CA ASP A 67 -14.38 -3.06 10.75
C ASP A 67 -14.65 -3.73 9.38
N ALA A 68 -15.36 -4.86 9.38
CA ALA A 68 -15.60 -5.64 8.17
C ALA A 68 -16.62 -5.01 7.20
N THR A 69 -17.36 -4.00 7.67
CA THR A 69 -18.49 -3.42 6.94
C THR A 69 -18.35 -1.92 6.70
N ALA A 70 -17.60 -1.21 7.53
CA ALA A 70 -17.40 0.24 7.40
C ALA A 70 -15.96 0.66 7.76
N ILE A 71 -15.52 1.80 7.23
CA ILE A 71 -14.25 2.41 7.63
C ILE A 71 -14.48 3.16 8.96
N PRO A 72 -13.78 2.79 10.05
CA PRO A 72 -13.91 3.49 11.32
C PRO A 72 -13.37 4.93 11.23
N PRO A 73 -13.92 5.89 11.99
CA PRO A 73 -13.35 7.22 12.07
C PRO A 73 -11.95 7.19 12.71
N VAL A 74 -11.09 8.12 12.30
CA VAL A 74 -9.77 8.32 12.90
C VAL A 74 -9.94 8.72 14.37
N LYS A 75 -9.24 8.01 15.25
CA LYS A 75 -9.16 8.30 16.68
C LYS A 75 -7.98 9.22 17.00
N PRO A 76 -8.00 9.91 18.15
CA PRO A 76 -6.87 10.70 18.64
C PRO A 76 -5.56 9.92 18.55
N THR A 77 -4.52 10.63 18.14
CA THR A 77 -3.20 10.06 17.83
C THR A 77 -2.13 11.01 18.33
N ASP A 78 -1.10 10.48 18.99
CA ASP A 78 0.05 11.22 19.44
C ASP A 78 1.32 10.71 18.75
N ILE A 79 2.26 11.60 18.46
CA ILE A 79 3.68 11.20 18.41
C ILE A 79 4.18 11.20 19.84
N VAL A 80 4.72 10.06 20.26
CA VAL A 80 5.35 9.92 21.56
C VAL A 80 6.86 9.83 21.36
N ALA A 81 7.58 10.69 22.07
CA ALA A 81 9.01 10.81 21.96
C ALA A 81 9.66 10.70 23.34
N THR A 82 10.72 9.90 23.45
CA THR A 82 11.61 9.95 24.61
C THR A 82 12.71 10.96 24.30
N MET A 83 12.76 12.08 25.05
CA MET A 83 13.66 13.20 24.74
C MET A 83 14.20 13.93 25.97
N ALA A 84 15.36 14.56 25.82
CA ALA A 84 16.02 15.43 26.78
C ALA A 84 16.28 16.82 26.18
N VAL A 85 16.17 17.87 26.99
CA VAL A 85 16.42 19.27 26.57
C VAL A 85 17.64 19.78 27.32
N GLY A 86 18.73 20.08 26.61
CA GLY A 86 20.03 20.35 27.23
C GLY A 86 20.49 19.17 28.09
N ASP A 87 20.94 19.45 29.31
CA ASP A 87 21.43 18.44 30.27
C ASP A 87 20.31 17.84 31.15
N ALA A 88 19.05 18.16 30.88
CA ALA A 88 17.93 17.59 31.64
C ALA A 88 17.81 16.07 31.38
N PRO A 89 17.33 15.29 32.36
CA PRO A 89 17.10 13.86 32.15
C PRO A 89 16.05 13.61 31.05
N PRO A 90 16.18 12.51 30.28
CA PRO A 90 15.19 12.13 29.27
C PRO A 90 13.81 11.88 29.90
N LYS A 91 12.76 12.30 29.19
CA LYS A 91 11.36 12.05 29.56
C LYS A 91 10.51 11.74 28.33
N GLU A 92 9.40 11.05 28.55
CA GLU A 92 8.37 10.86 27.53
C GLU A 92 7.59 12.17 27.33
N VAL A 93 7.43 12.58 26.07
CA VAL A 93 6.66 13.75 25.66
C VAL A 93 5.69 13.33 24.57
N ARG A 94 4.43 13.79 24.68
CA ARG A 94 3.36 13.52 23.70
C ARG A 94 3.06 14.76 22.89
N PHE A 95 3.02 14.59 21.58
CA PHE A 95 2.66 15.61 20.60
C PHE A 95 1.37 15.19 19.90
N PRO A 96 0.22 15.81 20.23
CA PRO A 96 -1.05 15.44 19.65
C PRO A 96 -1.09 15.78 18.15
N ILE A 97 -1.52 14.80 17.35
CA ILE A 97 -1.85 14.96 15.94
C ILE A 97 -3.36 15.21 15.84
N PRO A 98 -3.81 16.31 15.22
CA PRO A 98 -5.23 16.56 15.02
C PRO A 98 -5.92 15.41 14.27
N VAL A 99 -7.12 15.01 14.70
CA VAL A 99 -7.93 14.00 13.99
C VAL A 99 -8.34 14.43 12.57
N THR A 100 -8.24 15.74 12.28
CA THR A 100 -8.42 16.32 10.95
C THR A 100 -7.18 16.18 10.06
N ASP A 101 -6.13 15.52 10.55
CA ASP A 101 -4.98 15.20 9.74
C ASP A 101 -5.39 14.30 8.56
N GLY A 102 -5.16 14.83 7.35
CA GLY A 102 -5.55 14.18 6.11
C GLY A 102 -4.74 12.90 5.82
N LEU A 103 -3.52 12.76 6.36
CA LEU A 103 -2.71 11.56 6.19
C LEU A 103 -3.30 10.41 7.00
N LEU A 104 -3.62 10.61 8.28
CA LEU A 104 -4.23 9.55 9.12
C LEU A 104 -5.55 9.06 8.53
N THR A 105 -6.41 9.99 8.10
CA THR A 105 -7.68 9.66 7.44
C THR A 105 -7.47 8.81 6.19
N ARG A 106 -6.48 9.18 5.38
CA ARG A 106 -6.13 8.46 4.15
C ARG A 106 -5.58 7.06 4.42
N LEU A 107 -4.71 6.90 5.42
CA LEU A 107 -4.12 5.61 5.79
C LEU A 107 -5.20 4.62 6.29
N VAL A 108 -6.07 5.07 7.21
CA VAL A 108 -7.20 4.26 7.69
C VAL A 108 -8.13 3.90 6.54
N LYS A 109 -8.46 4.86 5.66
CA LYS A 109 -9.31 4.60 4.49
C LYS A 109 -8.71 3.55 3.56
N TYR A 110 -7.40 3.58 3.31
CA TYR A 110 -6.75 2.61 2.43
C TYR A 110 -6.69 1.21 3.03
N GLU A 111 -6.20 1.07 4.25
CA GLU A 111 -6.06 -0.25 4.87
C GLU A 111 -7.41 -0.89 5.16
N CYS A 112 -8.39 -0.11 5.64
CA CYS A 112 -9.72 -0.65 5.94
C CYS A 112 -10.57 -0.85 4.69
N GLY A 113 -10.44 -0.03 3.66
CA GLY A 113 -11.09 -0.29 2.37
C GLY A 113 -10.58 -1.59 1.74
N GLU A 114 -9.26 -1.82 1.75
CA GLU A 114 -8.67 -3.07 1.29
C GLU A 114 -9.14 -4.27 2.13
N TYR A 115 -9.19 -4.10 3.46
CA TYR A 115 -9.70 -5.13 4.38
C TYR A 115 -11.15 -5.53 4.04
N ILE A 116 -12.04 -4.55 3.88
CA ILE A 116 -13.46 -4.79 3.54
C ILE A 116 -13.59 -5.57 2.22
N LEU A 117 -12.83 -5.20 1.19
CA LEU A 117 -12.83 -5.93 -0.07
C LEU A 117 -12.32 -7.36 0.08
N LYS A 118 -11.21 -7.56 0.81
CA LYS A 118 -10.64 -8.89 1.04
C LYS A 118 -11.53 -9.80 1.88
N GLN A 119 -12.38 -9.25 2.76
CA GLN A 119 -13.41 -10.03 3.45
C GLN A 119 -14.58 -10.42 2.53
N SER A 120 -14.81 -9.65 1.47
CA SER A 120 -15.94 -9.83 0.56
C SER A 120 -15.60 -10.76 -0.61
N ALA A 121 -14.39 -10.64 -1.16
CA ALA A 121 -13.94 -11.42 -2.30
C ALA A 121 -12.44 -11.71 -2.27
N THR A 122 -12.08 -12.82 -2.90
CA THR A 122 -10.69 -13.19 -3.21
C THR A 122 -10.50 -13.10 -4.72
N ILE A 123 -9.36 -12.56 -5.16
CA ILE A 123 -9.02 -12.49 -6.58
C ILE A 123 -7.74 -13.30 -6.80
N ALA A 124 -7.79 -14.22 -7.75
CA ALA A 124 -6.68 -15.07 -8.13
C ALA A 124 -6.37 -14.93 -9.62
N PHE A 125 -5.08 -15.05 -9.95
CA PHE A 125 -4.61 -15.14 -11.32
C PHE A 125 -4.86 -16.56 -11.82
N GLY A 126 -5.68 -16.70 -12.87
CA GLY A 126 -6.00 -17.97 -13.50
C GLY A 126 -4.92 -18.45 -14.46
N THR A 127 -5.30 -19.31 -15.40
CA THR A 127 -4.38 -19.78 -16.44
C THR A 127 -4.18 -18.70 -17.51
N PHE A 128 -2.93 -18.49 -17.90
CA PHE A 128 -2.56 -17.61 -19.00
C PHE A 128 -2.08 -18.42 -20.21
N ARG A 129 -2.36 -17.91 -21.40
CA ARG A 129 -1.85 -18.43 -22.68
C ARG A 129 -1.34 -17.28 -23.54
N ARG A 130 -0.17 -17.50 -24.14
CA ARG A 130 0.41 -16.54 -25.09
C ARG A 130 -0.37 -16.57 -26.41
N GLN A 131 -0.68 -15.39 -26.93
CA GLN A 131 -1.31 -15.18 -28.23
C GLN A 131 -0.57 -14.05 -28.95
N GLY A 132 0.39 -14.41 -29.80
CA GLY A 132 1.35 -13.44 -30.35
C GLY A 132 2.18 -12.82 -29.23
N ASP A 133 2.17 -11.49 -29.15
CA ASP A 133 2.87 -10.73 -28.10
C ASP A 133 2.00 -10.49 -26.86
N ASP A 134 0.72 -10.88 -26.88
CA ASP A 134 -0.19 -10.76 -25.75
C ASP A 134 -0.14 -12.01 -24.87
N LEU A 135 -0.37 -11.82 -23.56
CA LEU A 135 -0.67 -12.90 -22.64
C LEU A 135 -2.15 -12.82 -22.21
N LYS A 136 -2.99 -13.68 -22.77
CA LYS A 136 -4.43 -13.74 -22.45
C LYS A 136 -4.68 -14.66 -21.27
N GLY A 137 -5.56 -14.28 -20.36
CA GLY A 137 -5.97 -15.14 -19.26
C GLY A 137 -7.21 -14.62 -18.55
N VAL A 138 -7.42 -15.11 -17.33
CA VAL A 138 -8.57 -14.71 -16.51
C VAL A 138 -8.11 -14.34 -15.11
N LEU A 139 -8.78 -13.35 -14.51
CA LEU A 139 -8.81 -13.19 -13.07
C LEU A 139 -10.03 -13.93 -12.55
N THR A 140 -9.83 -14.86 -11.62
CA THR A 140 -10.92 -15.57 -10.95
C THR A 140 -11.27 -14.81 -9.68
N VAL A 141 -12.49 -14.31 -9.61
CA VAL A 141 -13.04 -13.63 -8.43
C VAL A 141 -13.99 -14.57 -7.71
N THR A 142 -13.68 -14.94 -6.47
CA THR A 142 -14.56 -15.73 -5.61
C THR A 142 -15.11 -14.83 -4.50
N SER A 143 -16.43 -14.65 -4.48
CA SER A 143 -17.12 -13.70 -3.61
C SER A 143 -18.09 -14.37 -2.65
N THR A 144 -18.12 -13.90 -1.41
CA THR A 144 -19.04 -14.36 -0.34
C THR A 144 -20.31 -13.50 -0.25
N ARG A 145 -20.29 -12.34 -0.91
CA ARG A 145 -21.40 -11.38 -1.06
C ARG A 145 -21.30 -10.71 -2.43
N PRO A 146 -22.35 -10.05 -2.95
CA PRO A 146 -22.24 -9.29 -4.19
C PRO A 146 -21.14 -8.21 -4.11
N VAL A 147 -20.27 -8.18 -5.12
CA VAL A 147 -19.18 -7.20 -5.27
C VAL A 147 -19.16 -6.72 -6.72
N THR A 148 -18.89 -5.43 -6.92
CA THR A 148 -18.59 -4.88 -8.24
C THR A 148 -17.08 -4.67 -8.35
N VAL A 149 -16.48 -5.19 -9.42
CA VAL A 149 -15.11 -4.84 -9.81
C VAL A 149 -15.22 -3.65 -10.75
N ASP A 150 -14.85 -2.47 -10.25
CA ASP A 150 -14.98 -1.20 -10.97
C ASP A 150 -13.87 -1.06 -12.02
N ASP A 151 -12.65 -1.39 -11.63
CA ASP A 151 -11.45 -1.25 -12.45
C ASP A 151 -10.37 -2.26 -12.06
N VAL A 152 -9.51 -2.60 -13.02
CA VAL A 152 -8.28 -3.35 -12.78
C VAL A 152 -7.14 -2.62 -13.49
N ASP A 153 -6.05 -2.37 -12.78
CA ASP A 153 -4.90 -1.65 -13.33
C ASP A 153 -3.65 -2.53 -13.26
N GLY A 154 -2.78 -2.27 -14.22
CA GLY A 154 -1.48 -2.88 -14.32
C GLY A 154 -0.52 -2.41 -13.22
N THR A 155 0.75 -2.76 -13.43
CA THR A 155 1.87 -2.22 -12.69
C THR A 155 2.73 -1.36 -13.60
N THR A 156 3.85 -0.86 -13.08
CA THR A 156 4.85 -0.18 -13.93
C THR A 156 5.52 -1.10 -14.95
N HIS A 157 5.35 -2.41 -14.80
CA HIS A 157 6.00 -3.44 -15.61
C HIS A 157 5.03 -4.15 -16.52
N TYR A 158 3.77 -4.27 -16.12
CA TYR A 158 2.75 -4.96 -16.88
C TYR A 158 1.50 -4.10 -17.03
N VAL A 159 1.03 -3.91 -18.26
CA VAL A 159 -0.35 -3.53 -18.52
C VAL A 159 -1.24 -4.74 -18.21
N LEU A 160 -2.34 -4.51 -17.49
CA LEU A 160 -3.41 -5.48 -17.25
C LEU A 160 -4.71 -4.89 -17.77
N GLU A 161 -5.22 -5.43 -18.87
CA GLU A 161 -6.36 -4.85 -19.59
C GLU A 161 -7.56 -5.81 -19.59
N PRO A 162 -8.67 -5.43 -18.94
CA PRO A 162 -9.92 -6.21 -19.01
C PRO A 162 -10.62 -5.97 -20.36
N GLU A 163 -11.42 -6.94 -20.81
CA GLU A 163 -12.21 -6.79 -22.04
C GLU A 163 -13.30 -5.71 -21.93
N LYS A 164 -13.91 -5.58 -20.73
CA LYS A 164 -14.88 -4.54 -20.41
C LYS A 164 -14.25 -3.52 -19.47
N ARG A 165 -14.46 -2.23 -19.75
CA ARG A 165 -14.07 -1.14 -18.86
C ARG A 165 -15.32 -0.48 -18.28
N ARG A 166 -15.49 -0.61 -16.96
CA ARG A 166 -16.47 0.09 -16.09
C ARG A 166 -17.96 -0.35 -16.17
N PRO A 167 -18.46 -1.05 -15.13
CA PRO A 167 -17.66 -1.89 -14.25
C PRO A 167 -16.97 -2.97 -15.08
N VAL A 168 -15.78 -3.39 -14.66
CA VAL A 168 -15.10 -4.55 -15.24
C VAL A 168 -15.99 -5.79 -15.09
N ALA A 169 -16.56 -6.01 -13.91
CA ALA A 169 -17.52 -7.08 -13.68
C ALA A 169 -18.46 -6.78 -12.51
N GLU A 170 -19.68 -7.30 -12.60
CA GLU A 170 -20.57 -7.48 -11.45
C GLU A 170 -20.42 -8.95 -11.01
N VAL A 171 -20.02 -9.16 -9.76
CA VAL A 171 -19.67 -10.49 -9.24
C VAL A 171 -20.73 -10.90 -8.21
N PRO A 172 -21.64 -11.83 -8.55
CA PRO A 172 -22.55 -12.43 -7.59
C PRO A 172 -21.79 -13.31 -6.58
N VAL A 173 -22.51 -13.81 -5.57
CA VAL A 173 -21.96 -14.83 -4.67
C VAL A 173 -21.54 -16.06 -5.49
N GLY A 174 -20.34 -16.57 -5.23
CA GLY A 174 -19.75 -17.67 -6.00
C GLY A 174 -18.49 -17.24 -6.74
N THR A 175 -18.26 -17.80 -7.92
CA THR A 175 -17.05 -17.53 -8.72
C THR A 175 -17.41 -16.89 -10.05
N THR A 176 -16.68 -15.85 -10.44
CA THR A 176 -16.77 -15.18 -11.74
C THR A 176 -15.38 -15.04 -12.33
N GLU A 177 -15.25 -15.35 -13.62
CA GLU A 177 -14.01 -15.16 -14.36
C GLU A 177 -14.06 -13.85 -15.14
N ILE A 178 -12.98 -13.07 -15.05
CA ILE A 178 -12.81 -11.80 -15.75
C ILE A 178 -11.69 -11.98 -16.78
N PRO A 179 -12.01 -12.02 -18.07
CA PRO A 179 -10.99 -12.07 -19.12
C PRO A 179 -10.09 -10.84 -19.10
N VAL A 180 -8.79 -11.07 -19.16
CA VAL A 180 -7.76 -10.03 -19.15
C VAL A 180 -6.65 -10.32 -20.16
N THR A 181 -6.04 -9.25 -20.65
CA THR A 181 -4.83 -9.26 -21.46
C THR A 181 -3.69 -8.62 -20.69
N ILE A 182 -2.54 -9.30 -20.63
CA ILE A 182 -1.33 -8.78 -20.02
C ILE A 182 -0.28 -8.51 -21.10
N ARG A 183 0.42 -7.38 -20.96
CA ARG A 183 1.54 -6.98 -21.83
C ARG A 183 2.64 -6.29 -21.01
N PRO A 184 3.93 -6.40 -21.34
CA PRO A 184 4.95 -5.56 -20.73
C PRO A 184 4.65 -4.08 -21.01
N THR A 185 4.75 -3.22 -20.01
CA THR A 185 4.58 -1.77 -20.19
C THR A 185 5.75 -1.18 -20.98
N ARG A 186 6.94 -1.76 -20.83
CA ARG A 186 8.18 -1.38 -21.52
C ARG A 186 9.16 -2.55 -21.53
N CYS A 187 10.00 -2.61 -22.56
CA CYS A 187 11.06 -3.59 -22.71
C CYS A 187 12.41 -3.00 -22.27
N ASP A 188 12.56 -2.71 -20.98
CA ASP A 188 13.81 -2.25 -20.36
C ASP A 188 14.33 -3.32 -19.37
N PRO A 189 15.45 -3.99 -19.67
CA PRO A 189 16.01 -5.03 -18.79
C PRO A 189 16.29 -4.53 -17.36
N HIS A 190 16.73 -3.28 -17.21
CA HIS A 190 17.04 -2.71 -15.89
C HIS A 190 15.77 -2.58 -15.05
N ALA A 191 14.63 -2.27 -15.69
CA ALA A 191 13.36 -2.16 -15.01
C ALA A 191 12.96 -3.50 -14.36
N PHE A 192 13.20 -4.63 -15.01
CA PHE A 192 12.84 -5.95 -14.48
C PHE A 192 13.84 -6.49 -13.45
N ALA A 193 15.14 -6.21 -13.62
CA ALA A 193 16.18 -6.69 -12.70
C ALA A 193 16.05 -6.13 -11.26
N GLU A 194 15.53 -4.91 -11.11
CA GLU A 194 15.38 -4.24 -9.81
C GLU A 194 13.92 -4.17 -9.31
N ALA A 195 13.02 -4.97 -9.90
CA ALA A 195 11.59 -4.80 -9.72
C ALA A 195 11.04 -5.34 -8.39
N LYS A 196 11.02 -4.50 -7.35
CA LYS A 196 10.43 -4.87 -6.03
C LYS A 196 8.89 -4.92 -6.01
N GLN A 197 8.22 -4.29 -6.99
CA GLN A 197 6.76 -4.12 -7.02
C GLN A 197 6.13 -4.49 -8.38
N ALA A 198 6.84 -5.22 -9.25
CA ALA A 198 6.35 -5.58 -10.59
C ALA A 198 5.00 -6.32 -10.59
N TYR A 199 4.66 -6.97 -9.47
CA TYR A 199 3.53 -7.88 -9.37
C TYR A 199 2.45 -7.40 -8.38
N LEU A 200 2.47 -6.13 -7.96
CA LEU A 200 1.45 -5.55 -7.08
C LEU A 200 0.31 -4.94 -7.92
N PHE A 201 -0.50 -5.79 -8.56
CA PHE A 201 -1.63 -5.34 -9.38
C PHE A 201 -2.72 -4.73 -8.52
N GLN A 202 -3.38 -3.70 -9.04
CA GLN A 202 -4.39 -2.95 -8.29
C GLN A 202 -5.78 -3.28 -8.83
N VAL A 203 -6.70 -3.59 -7.92
CA VAL A 203 -8.10 -3.79 -8.25
C VAL A 203 -8.93 -2.82 -7.43
N TRP A 204 -9.89 -2.17 -8.09
CA TRP A 204 -10.87 -1.30 -7.47
C TRP A 204 -12.24 -1.96 -7.52
N GLY A 205 -12.96 -1.87 -6.41
CA GLY A 205 -14.30 -2.40 -6.34
C GLY A 205 -15.05 -1.90 -5.12
N HIS A 206 -16.32 -2.23 -5.07
CA HIS A 206 -17.20 -1.92 -3.96
C HIS A 206 -18.16 -3.08 -3.70
N THR A 207 -18.73 -3.08 -2.50
CA THR A 207 -19.88 -3.93 -2.16
C THR A 207 -21.16 -3.10 -2.29
N GLU A 208 -22.33 -3.74 -2.29
CA GLU A 208 -23.64 -3.08 -2.49
C GLU A 208 -23.78 -1.74 -1.73
N GLY A 209 -23.98 -0.65 -2.48
CA GLY A 209 -24.17 0.71 -1.96
C GLY A 209 -22.94 1.35 -1.29
N GLY A 210 -21.80 0.67 -1.28
CA GLY A 210 -20.55 1.12 -0.65
C GLY A 210 -19.68 2.01 -1.54
N GLU A 211 -18.71 2.67 -0.92
CA GLU A 211 -17.65 3.38 -1.65
C GLU A 211 -16.71 2.41 -2.38
N THR A 212 -16.11 2.87 -3.48
CA THR A 212 -15.02 2.14 -4.15
C THR A 212 -13.75 2.16 -3.32
N TYR A 213 -13.21 0.97 -3.05
CA TYR A 213 -11.93 0.76 -2.38
C TYR A 213 -10.92 0.10 -3.33
N ARG A 214 -9.66 0.12 -2.93
CA ARG A 214 -8.56 -0.51 -3.66
C ARG A 214 -8.03 -1.70 -2.87
N MET A 215 -7.74 -2.80 -3.55
CA MET A 215 -6.97 -3.93 -3.02
C MET A 215 -5.78 -4.25 -3.92
N ILE A 216 -4.68 -4.70 -3.32
CA ILE A 216 -3.53 -5.21 -4.05
C ILE A 216 -3.70 -6.72 -4.23
N VAL A 217 -3.55 -7.17 -5.48
CA VAL A 217 -3.57 -8.58 -5.86
C VAL A 217 -2.19 -8.96 -6.37
N THR A 218 -1.54 -9.87 -5.65
CA THR A 218 -0.22 -10.38 -6.02
C THR A 218 -0.37 -11.79 -6.58
N PRO A 219 0.03 -12.04 -7.84
CA PRO A 219 0.08 -13.38 -8.39
C PRO A 219 0.98 -14.30 -7.54
N PRO A 220 0.69 -15.60 -7.45
CA PRO A 220 1.58 -16.56 -6.81
C PRO A 220 2.92 -16.65 -7.58
N LYS A 221 3.98 -17.15 -6.91
CA LYS A 221 5.36 -17.12 -7.45
C LYS A 221 5.50 -17.77 -8.82
N ASP A 222 4.82 -18.90 -9.05
CA ASP A 222 4.81 -19.60 -10.33
C ASP A 222 4.21 -18.74 -11.45
N VAL A 223 3.18 -17.95 -11.16
CA VAL A 223 2.63 -16.98 -12.11
C VAL A 223 3.59 -15.80 -12.31
N GLN A 224 4.27 -15.32 -11.26
CA GLN A 224 5.29 -14.27 -11.40
C GLN A 224 6.45 -14.70 -12.30
N GLU A 225 6.93 -15.93 -12.14
CA GLU A 225 7.98 -16.53 -12.99
C GLU A 225 7.51 -16.67 -14.44
N ARG A 226 6.27 -17.09 -14.68
CA ARG A 226 5.68 -17.12 -16.02
C ARG A 226 5.58 -15.75 -16.65
N LEU A 227 5.16 -14.73 -15.88
CA LEU A 227 5.10 -13.35 -16.35
C LEU A 227 6.49 -12.82 -16.71
N LEU A 228 7.50 -13.14 -15.90
CA LEU A 228 8.89 -12.76 -16.17
C LEU A 228 9.43 -13.45 -17.43
N GLY A 229 9.23 -14.76 -17.57
CA GLY A 229 9.64 -15.52 -18.75
C GLY A 229 8.97 -15.00 -20.02
N TYR A 230 7.66 -14.72 -19.94
CA TYR A 230 6.92 -14.06 -21.02
C TYR A 230 7.51 -12.69 -21.39
N ALA A 231 7.87 -11.86 -20.40
CA ALA A 231 8.47 -10.56 -20.66
C ALA A 231 9.86 -10.70 -21.30
N ILE A 232 10.70 -11.63 -20.83
CA ILE A 232 12.00 -11.94 -21.43
C ILE A 232 11.85 -12.31 -22.90
N ASP A 233 10.90 -13.21 -23.21
CA ASP A 233 10.68 -13.70 -24.57
C ASP A 233 10.14 -12.62 -25.51
N VAL A 234 9.17 -11.81 -25.07
CA VAL A 234 8.57 -10.76 -25.92
C VAL A 234 9.49 -9.57 -26.10
N CYS A 235 10.29 -9.24 -25.07
CA CYS A 235 11.20 -8.11 -25.10
C CYS A 235 12.62 -8.47 -25.58
N ASP A 236 12.88 -9.74 -25.91
CA ASP A 236 14.19 -10.25 -26.34
C ASP A 236 15.31 -9.87 -25.36
N PHE A 237 15.06 -10.06 -24.05
CA PHE A 237 16.08 -9.80 -23.04
C PHE A 237 17.20 -10.86 -23.14
N PRO A 238 18.48 -10.47 -22.99
CA PRO A 238 19.56 -11.44 -22.97
C PRO A 238 19.35 -12.42 -21.81
N ALA A 239 19.43 -13.72 -22.11
CA ALA A 239 19.27 -14.76 -21.11
C ALA A 239 20.28 -14.56 -19.97
N THR A 240 19.77 -14.48 -18.74
CA THR A 240 20.58 -14.44 -17.51
C THR A 240 21.12 -15.80 -17.15
#